data_AF-A0A6V8LEK9-F1
#
_entry.id   AF-A0A6V8LEK9-F1
#
_cell.length_a   1.000
_cell.length_b   1.000
_cell.length_c   1.000
_cell.angle_alpha   90.00
_cell.angle_beta   90.00
_cell.angle_gamma   90.00
#
_symmetry.space_group_name_H-M   'P 1'
#
loop_
_entity.id
_entity.type
_entity.pdbx_description
1 polymer ?
#
loop_
_entity_poly.entity_id
_entity_poly.type
_entity_poly.pdbx_seq_one_letter_code
_entity_poly.pdbx_strand_id
1 'polypeptide(L)'
;MELRAAGIQETRQRYLRELVDQYNRAKRARRLLRATALNHELVFADRRVRVMRYDELMQSVLDAQLSLETMVRTMRAEDGVFAAEPELVDSVSAAEGYLRALVTEYEEVMPQATQDEIVLRMLPELAAFLGPYSEADRFRAEFVQPMNAVLAAVERAIAGPSLA
;
A
#
# COMPACT_ATOMS: atom_id res chain seq x y z
N MET A 1 -5.69 -4.12 35.59
CA MET A 1 -4.50 -3.75 34.79
C MET A 1 -4.16 -4.83 33.77
N GLU A 2 -3.98 -6.10 34.18
CA GLU A 2 -3.57 -7.19 33.27
C GLU A 2 -4.48 -7.40 32.05
N LEU A 3 -5.81 -7.36 32.22
CA LEU A 3 -6.77 -7.47 31.10
C LEU A 3 -6.64 -6.35 30.06
N ARG A 4 -6.29 -5.13 30.50
CA ARG A 4 -6.10 -3.98 29.60
C ARG A 4 -4.79 -4.09 28.82
N ALA A 5 -3.72 -4.52 29.49
CA ALA A 5 -2.43 -4.77 28.87
C ALA A 5 -2.51 -5.89 27.82
N ALA A 6 -3.19 -7.00 28.15
CA ALA A 6 -3.43 -8.10 27.21
C ALA A 6 -4.22 -7.64 25.97
N GLY A 7 -5.27 -6.84 26.16
CA GLY A 7 -6.06 -6.29 25.06
C GLY A 7 -5.29 -5.33 24.14
N ILE A 8 -4.40 -4.50 24.71
CA ILE A 8 -3.51 -3.63 23.91
C ILE A 8 -2.55 -4.47 23.08
N GLN A 9 -1.94 -5.50 23.68
CA GLN A 9 -1.00 -6.37 22.98
C GLN A 9 -1.67 -7.16 21.85
N GLU A 10 -2.85 -7.72 22.08
CA GLU A 10 -3.64 -8.41 21.06
C GLU A 10 -3.97 -7.49 19.88
N THR A 11 -4.39 -6.26 20.17
CA THR A 11 -4.67 -5.25 19.15
C THR A 11 -3.42 -4.88 18.34
N ARG A 12 -2.26 -4.69 18.99
CA ARG A 12 -0.98 -4.46 18.27
C ARG A 12 -0.61 -5.61 17.34
N GLN A 13 -0.76 -6.86 17.80
CA GLN A 13 -0.51 -8.05 16.98
C GLN A 13 -1.48 -8.17 15.81
N ARG A 14 -2.75 -7.78 15.99
CA ARG A 14 -3.74 -7.69 14.90
C ARG A 14 -3.27 -6.70 13.84
N TYR A 15 -2.94 -5.47 14.23
CA TYR A 15 -2.42 -4.45 13.29
C TYR A 15 -1.15 -4.91 12.57
N LEU A 16 -0.21 -5.55 13.27
CA LEU A 16 1.01 -6.07 12.63
C LEU A 16 0.68 -7.05 11.51
N ARG A 17 -0.23 -8.00 11.76
CA ARG A 17 -0.64 -8.99 10.75
C ARG A 17 -1.32 -8.32 9.55
N GLU A 18 -2.22 -7.38 9.81
CA GLU A 18 -2.94 -6.66 8.76
C GLU A 18 -1.99 -5.80 7.89
N LEU A 19 -1.03 -5.10 8.52
CA LEU A 19 -0.01 -4.31 7.81
C LEU A 19 0.85 -5.19 6.91
N VAL A 20 1.32 -6.33 7.42
CA VAL A 20 2.12 -7.29 6.64
C VAL A 20 1.33 -7.81 5.44
N ASP A 21 0.04 -8.14 5.63
CA ASP A 21 -0.82 -8.60 4.55
C ASP A 21 -0.97 -7.53 3.46
N GLN A 22 -1.32 -6.29 3.83
CA GLN A 22 -1.53 -5.23 2.85
C GLN A 22 -0.23 -4.81 2.13
N TYR A 23 0.89 -4.76 2.86
CA TYR A 23 2.20 -4.51 2.27
C TYR A 23 2.57 -5.55 1.21
N ASN A 24 2.35 -6.83 1.53
CA ASN A 24 2.64 -7.93 0.61
C ASN A 24 1.65 -7.99 -0.56
N ARG A 25 0.36 -7.70 -0.33
CA ARG A 25 -0.66 -7.63 -1.37
C ARG A 25 -0.31 -6.57 -2.42
N ALA A 26 0.02 -5.34 -2.01
CA ALA A 26 0.43 -4.28 -2.93
C ALA A 26 1.71 -4.66 -3.71
N LYS A 27 2.72 -5.21 -3.03
CA LYS A 27 3.96 -5.68 -3.70
C LYS A 27 3.72 -6.82 -4.66
N ARG A 28 2.80 -7.74 -4.34
CA ARG A 28 2.41 -8.84 -5.22
C ARG A 28 1.71 -8.31 -6.46
N ALA A 29 0.72 -7.42 -6.31
CA ALA A 29 0.02 -6.77 -7.41
C ALA A 29 1.02 -6.08 -8.35
N ARG A 30 1.95 -5.29 -7.79
CA ARG A 30 3.05 -4.67 -8.53
C ARG A 30 3.88 -5.66 -9.35
N ARG A 31 4.30 -6.77 -8.74
CA ARG A 31 5.13 -7.79 -9.41
C ARG A 31 4.36 -8.47 -10.54
N LEU A 32 3.08 -8.76 -10.32
CA LEU A 32 2.23 -9.37 -11.34
C LEU A 32 1.95 -8.40 -12.49
N LEU A 33 1.61 -7.14 -12.20
CA LEU A 33 1.39 -6.11 -13.23
C LEU A 33 2.62 -5.96 -14.14
N ARG A 34 3.81 -5.88 -13.54
CA ARG A 34 5.07 -5.81 -14.30
C ARG A 34 5.31 -7.06 -15.17
N ALA A 35 4.89 -8.23 -14.70
CA ALA A 35 5.14 -9.50 -15.37
C ALA A 35 4.10 -9.83 -16.44
N THR A 36 2.83 -9.45 -16.25
CA THR A 36 1.71 -9.96 -17.06
C THR A 36 0.91 -8.87 -17.76
N ALA A 37 0.90 -7.65 -17.24
CA ALA A 37 0.12 -6.56 -17.82
C ALA A 37 0.92 -5.75 -18.85
N LEU A 38 2.25 -5.71 -18.76
CA LEU A 38 3.09 -4.99 -19.73
C LEU A 38 3.40 -5.83 -20.97
N ASN A 39 3.42 -5.17 -22.13
CA ASN A 39 4.08 -5.69 -23.32
C ASN A 39 5.61 -5.48 -23.26
N HIS A 40 6.32 -6.04 -24.23
CA HIS A 40 7.78 -5.89 -24.32
C HIS A 40 8.12 -4.77 -25.30
N GLU A 41 8.43 -3.59 -24.77
CA GLU A 41 9.01 -2.46 -25.53
C GLU A 41 10.35 -2.05 -24.92
N LEU A 42 11.25 -1.55 -25.76
CA LEU A 42 12.59 -1.09 -25.39
C LEU A 42 12.54 0.11 -24.44
N VAL A 43 11.65 1.06 -24.73
CA VAL A 43 11.43 2.26 -23.90
C VAL A 43 10.31 1.99 -22.90
N PHE A 44 10.59 2.12 -21.60
CA PHE A 44 9.63 1.78 -20.55
C PHE A 44 8.31 2.59 -20.66
N ALA A 45 8.40 3.89 -20.92
CA ALA A 45 7.24 4.77 -21.03
C ALA A 45 6.33 4.47 -22.25
N ASP A 46 6.87 3.83 -23.28
CA ASP A 46 6.13 3.46 -24.50
C ASP A 46 5.51 2.06 -24.40
N ARG A 47 5.81 1.31 -23.33
CA ARG A 47 5.15 0.03 -23.07
C ARG A 47 3.64 0.24 -22.99
N ARG A 48 2.92 -0.77 -23.45
CA ARG A 48 1.46 -0.82 -23.38
C ARG A 48 1.04 -1.76 -22.26
N VAL A 49 -0.01 -1.36 -21.57
CA VAL A 49 -0.64 -2.06 -20.46
C VAL A 49 -1.90 -2.74 -21.00
N ARG A 50 -1.98 -4.06 -20.86
CA ARG A 50 -3.17 -4.86 -21.21
C ARG A 50 -4.29 -4.55 -20.23
N VAL A 51 -5.39 -3.98 -20.72
CA VAL A 51 -6.50 -3.45 -19.91
C VAL A 51 -7.10 -4.52 -19.01
N MET A 52 -7.39 -5.72 -19.54
CA MET A 52 -7.96 -6.80 -18.73
C MET A 52 -7.08 -7.21 -17.54
N ARG A 53 -5.75 -7.28 -17.73
CA ARG A 53 -4.83 -7.66 -16.64
C ARG A 53 -4.61 -6.51 -15.67
N TYR A 54 -4.67 -5.28 -16.16
CA TYR A 54 -4.63 -4.10 -15.32
C TYR A 54 -5.84 -4.06 -14.39
N ASP A 55 -7.05 -4.20 -14.93
CA ASP A 55 -8.33 -4.26 -14.22
C ASP A 55 -8.33 -5.33 -13.11
N GLU A 56 -7.98 -6.57 -13.49
CA GLU A 56 -7.92 -7.70 -12.56
C GLU A 56 -6.96 -7.44 -11.39
N LEU A 57 -5.77 -6.92 -11.67
CA LEU A 57 -4.74 -6.74 -10.64
C LEU A 57 -4.94 -5.47 -9.81
N MET A 58 -5.68 -4.47 -10.33
CA MET A 58 -6.05 -3.28 -9.58
C MET A 58 -7.04 -3.56 -8.45
N GLN A 59 -7.85 -4.62 -8.56
CA GLN A 59 -8.67 -5.09 -7.44
C GLN A 59 -7.84 -5.38 -6.19
N SER A 60 -6.64 -5.98 -6.35
CA SER A 60 -5.73 -6.22 -5.22
C SER A 60 -5.13 -4.93 -4.64
N VAL A 61 -4.97 -3.88 -5.46
CA VAL A 61 -4.48 -2.58 -4.98
C VAL A 61 -5.57 -1.84 -4.22
N LEU A 62 -6.80 -1.85 -4.76
CA LEU A 62 -8.01 -1.32 -4.13
C LEU A 62 -8.24 -1.93 -2.75
N ASP A 63 -8.22 -3.26 -2.65
CA ASP A 63 -8.39 -3.97 -1.37
C ASP A 63 -7.35 -3.54 -0.33
N ALA A 64 -6.09 -3.39 -0.76
CA ALA A 64 -5.01 -2.95 0.12
C ALA A 64 -5.20 -1.50 0.56
N GLN A 65 -5.57 -0.60 -0.35
CA GLN A 65 -5.85 0.81 -0.04
C GLN A 65 -6.99 0.95 0.97
N LEU A 66 -8.13 0.32 0.72
CA LEU A 66 -9.31 0.38 1.60
C LEU A 66 -9.03 -0.19 2.99
N SER A 67 -8.24 -1.26 3.06
CA SER A 67 -7.80 -1.84 4.32
C SER A 67 -6.92 -0.87 5.11
N LEU A 68 -5.92 -0.24 4.45
CA LEU A 68 -5.08 0.76 5.09
C LEU A 68 -5.89 1.99 5.52
N GLU A 69 -6.88 2.41 4.74
CA GLU A 69 -7.77 3.52 5.11
C GLU A 69 -8.58 3.20 6.38
N THR A 70 -9.11 1.98 6.48
CA THR A 70 -9.83 1.51 7.67
C THR A 70 -8.89 1.44 8.88
N MET A 71 -7.65 0.99 8.67
CA MET A 71 -6.63 0.98 9.72
C MET A 71 -6.34 2.40 10.23
N VAL A 72 -6.12 3.38 9.35
CA VAL A 72 -5.91 4.79 9.77
C VAL A 72 -7.07 5.29 10.62
N ARG A 73 -8.32 5.01 10.21
CA ARG A 73 -9.52 5.41 10.95
C ARG A 73 -9.60 4.75 12.33
N THR A 74 -9.35 3.44 12.41
CA THR A 74 -9.43 2.67 13.65
C THR A 74 -8.31 3.03 14.62
N MET A 75 -7.08 3.19 14.13
CA MET A 75 -5.93 3.61 14.95
C MET A 75 -6.12 5.00 15.56
N ARG A 76 -6.78 5.92 14.84
CA ARG A 76 -7.15 7.24 15.38
C ARG A 76 -8.25 7.17 16.43
N ALA A 77 -9.13 6.19 16.35
CA ALA A 77 -10.22 6.02 17.32
C ALA A 77 -9.78 5.26 18.58
N GLU A 78 -8.81 4.36 18.46
CA GLU A 78 -8.25 3.54 19.54
C GLU A 78 -7.14 4.29 20.31
N ASP A 79 -7.51 5.41 20.93
CA ASP A 79 -6.60 6.22 21.76
C ASP A 79 -5.85 5.34 22.78
N GLY A 80 -4.52 5.41 22.75
CA GLY A 80 -3.65 4.71 23.71
C GLY A 80 -2.97 3.44 23.20
N VAL A 81 -3.42 2.80 22.11
CA VAL A 81 -2.76 1.59 21.58
C VAL A 81 -1.32 1.89 21.14
N PHE A 82 -1.12 3.04 20.50
CA PHE A 82 0.17 3.50 19.98
C PHE A 82 0.58 4.87 20.54
N ALA A 83 0.21 5.20 21.79
CA ALA A 83 0.50 6.51 22.38
C ALA A 83 2.00 6.91 22.38
N ALA A 84 2.91 5.94 22.36
CA ALA A 84 4.35 6.17 22.30
C ALA A 84 4.89 6.39 20.88
N GLU A 85 4.08 6.20 19.84
CA GLU A 85 4.49 6.20 18.43
C GLU A 85 3.49 7.03 17.59
N PRO A 86 3.38 8.36 17.81
CA PRO A 86 2.36 9.20 17.16
C PRO A 86 2.50 9.27 15.63
N GLU A 87 3.72 9.13 15.10
CA GLU A 87 4.02 9.17 13.66
C GLU A 87 3.55 7.93 12.89
N LEU A 88 3.09 6.90 13.62
CA LEU A 88 2.71 5.61 13.06
C LEU A 88 1.44 5.76 12.20
N VAL A 89 0.46 6.52 12.67
CA VAL A 89 -0.77 6.81 11.91
C VAL A 89 -0.44 7.58 10.63
N ASP A 90 0.45 8.56 10.71
CA ASP A 90 0.84 9.39 9.56
C ASP A 90 1.57 8.55 8.50
N SER A 91 2.40 7.60 8.93
CA SER A 91 3.09 6.69 8.03
C SER A 91 2.15 5.72 7.32
N VAL A 92 1.13 5.17 8.03
CA VAL A 92 0.08 4.37 7.37
C VAL A 92 -0.74 5.25 6.42
N SER A 93 -1.05 6.48 6.82
CA SER A 93 -1.78 7.44 5.97
C SER A 93 -1.01 7.83 4.72
N ALA A 94 0.32 7.94 4.78
CA ALA A 94 1.15 8.20 3.61
C ALA A 94 1.12 7.03 2.62
N ALA A 95 1.28 5.80 3.12
CA ALA A 95 1.20 4.60 2.30
C ALA A 95 -0.19 4.42 1.67
N GLU A 96 -1.25 4.69 2.42
CA GLU A 96 -2.63 4.71 1.93
C GLU A 96 -2.81 5.76 0.83
N GLY A 97 -2.35 6.99 1.06
CA GLY A 97 -2.44 8.09 0.10
C GLY A 97 -1.72 7.79 -1.22
N TYR A 98 -0.58 7.12 -1.16
CA TYR A 98 0.12 6.65 -2.36
C TYR A 98 -0.73 5.66 -3.17
N LEU A 99 -1.33 4.65 -2.52
CA LEU A 99 -2.20 3.70 -3.23
C LEU A 99 -3.48 4.37 -3.73
N ARG A 100 -4.02 5.36 -3.00
CA ARG A 100 -5.18 6.14 -3.42
C ARG A 100 -4.90 6.89 -4.72
N ALA A 101 -3.73 7.51 -4.88
CA ALA A 101 -3.38 8.18 -6.14
C ALA A 101 -3.42 7.22 -7.34
N LEU A 102 -2.89 6.01 -7.17
CA LEU A 102 -2.95 4.95 -8.20
C LEU A 102 -4.39 4.49 -8.49
N VAL A 103 -5.21 4.36 -7.45
CA VAL A 103 -6.64 4.03 -7.59
C VAL A 103 -7.41 5.14 -8.32
N THR A 104 -7.15 6.41 -8.00
CA THR A 104 -7.81 7.54 -8.65
C THR A 104 -7.48 7.59 -10.15
N GLU A 105 -6.22 7.41 -10.54
CA GLU A 105 -5.85 7.29 -11.96
C GLU A 105 -6.60 6.14 -12.65
N TYR A 106 -6.70 5.00 -11.98
CA TYR A 106 -7.44 3.84 -12.49
C TYR A 106 -8.93 4.15 -12.69
N GLU A 107 -9.59 4.79 -11.71
CA GLU A 107 -11.01 5.16 -11.77
C GLU A 107 -11.29 6.19 -12.88
N GLU A 108 -10.35 7.08 -13.16
CA GLU A 108 -10.47 8.08 -14.23
C GLU A 108 -10.30 7.45 -15.62
N VAL A 109 -9.33 6.55 -15.78
CA VAL A 109 -8.93 6.03 -17.09
C VAL A 109 -9.76 4.83 -17.53
N MET A 110 -10.07 3.89 -16.64
CA MET A 110 -10.71 2.63 -17.01
C MET A 110 -12.10 2.77 -17.65
N PRO A 111 -13.00 3.65 -17.18
CA PRO A 111 -14.30 3.86 -17.83
C PRO A 111 -14.19 4.37 -19.27
N GLN A 112 -13.05 4.98 -19.63
CA GLN A 112 -12.77 5.56 -20.94
C GLN A 112 -11.96 4.61 -21.84
N ALA A 113 -11.52 3.46 -21.31
CA ALA A 113 -10.71 2.50 -22.06
C ALA A 113 -11.55 1.83 -23.15
N THR A 114 -11.30 2.18 -24.40
CA THR A 114 -11.96 1.62 -25.58
C THR A 114 -11.08 0.60 -26.34
N GLN A 115 -9.80 0.54 -26.00
CA GLN A 115 -8.82 -0.36 -26.59
C GLN A 115 -8.40 -1.43 -25.57
N ASP A 116 -7.94 -2.57 -26.07
CA ASP A 116 -7.43 -3.66 -25.21
C ASP A 116 -6.11 -3.32 -24.50
N GLU A 117 -5.46 -2.23 -24.93
CA GLU A 117 -4.19 -1.77 -24.38
C GLU A 117 -4.10 -0.25 -24.28
N ILE A 118 -3.47 0.24 -23.23
CA ILE A 118 -3.22 1.67 -22.97
C ILE A 118 -1.72 1.92 -22.92
N VAL A 119 -1.23 3.01 -23.53
CA VAL A 119 0.20 3.37 -23.45
C VAL A 119 0.53 3.85 -22.04
N LEU A 120 1.58 3.31 -21.43
CA LEU A 120 1.95 3.55 -20.03
C LEU A 120 2.22 5.03 -19.72
N ARG A 121 2.73 5.82 -20.67
CA ARG A 121 2.87 7.28 -20.50
C ARG A 121 1.57 8.04 -20.21
N MET A 122 0.42 7.45 -20.54
CA MET A 122 -0.91 8.00 -20.21
C MET A 122 -1.34 7.66 -18.77
N LEU A 123 -0.55 6.85 -18.06
CA LEU A 123 -0.80 6.32 -16.73
C LEU A 123 0.40 6.65 -15.81
N PRO A 124 0.66 7.93 -15.53
CA PRO A 124 1.84 8.36 -14.76
C PRO A 124 1.97 7.71 -13.37
N GLU A 125 0.88 7.52 -12.63
CA GLU A 125 0.90 6.87 -11.31
C GLU A 125 1.23 5.38 -11.45
N LEU A 126 0.61 4.68 -12.41
CA LEU A 126 0.97 3.30 -12.72
C LEU A 126 2.42 3.19 -13.21
N ALA A 127 2.91 4.12 -14.02
CA ALA A 127 4.28 4.13 -14.49
C ALA A 127 5.27 4.24 -13.32
N ALA A 128 5.02 5.17 -12.39
CA ALA A 128 5.80 5.31 -11.16
C ALA A 128 5.73 4.05 -10.29
N PHE A 129 4.55 3.43 -10.19
CA PHE A 129 4.37 2.18 -9.47
C PHE A 129 5.15 1.01 -10.10
N LEU A 130 5.10 0.85 -11.43
CA LEU A 130 5.70 -0.28 -12.14
C LEU A 130 7.19 -0.15 -12.46
N GLY A 131 7.76 1.06 -12.34
CA GLY A 131 9.15 1.36 -12.70
C GLY A 131 10.19 0.41 -12.08
N PRO A 132 11.42 0.33 -12.61
CA PRO A 132 12.50 -0.41 -11.96
C PRO A 132 12.64 0.01 -10.50
N TYR A 133 12.93 -0.92 -9.59
CA TYR A 133 12.99 -0.59 -8.16
C TYR A 133 14.05 0.48 -7.85
N SER A 134 15.14 0.53 -8.62
CA SER A 134 16.18 1.55 -8.55
C SER A 134 15.71 2.96 -8.95
N GLU A 135 14.61 3.06 -9.70
CA GLU A 135 14.08 4.31 -10.28
C GLU A 135 12.68 4.67 -9.74
N ALA A 136 12.05 3.76 -8.99
CA ALA A 136 10.73 3.93 -8.41
C ALA A 136 10.79 4.74 -7.11
N ASP A 137 11.31 5.97 -7.18
CA ASP A 137 11.59 6.80 -6.00
C ASP A 137 10.33 7.12 -5.20
N ARG A 138 9.22 7.46 -5.85
CA ARG A 138 7.92 7.69 -5.18
C ARG A 138 7.40 6.42 -4.50
N PHE A 139 7.40 5.28 -5.17
CA PHE A 139 6.98 4.00 -4.56
C PHE A 139 7.84 3.67 -3.31
N ARG A 140 9.14 3.98 -3.36
CA ARG A 140 10.03 3.75 -2.23
C ARG A 140 9.75 4.73 -1.08
N ALA A 141 9.66 6.01 -1.38
CA ALA A 141 9.54 7.08 -0.40
C ALA A 141 8.13 7.18 0.21
N GLU A 142 7.08 7.00 -0.58
CA GLU A 142 5.69 7.23 -0.18
C GLU A 142 4.97 5.94 0.25
N PHE A 143 5.48 4.76 -0.12
CA PHE A 143 4.86 3.48 0.27
C PHE A 143 5.81 2.56 1.04
N VAL A 144 6.94 2.16 0.46
CA VAL A 144 7.81 1.14 1.09
C VAL A 144 8.43 1.62 2.39
N GLN A 145 8.99 2.83 2.42
CA GLN A 145 9.63 3.38 3.61
C GLN A 145 8.62 3.61 4.75
N PRO A 146 7.46 4.26 4.53
CA PRO A 146 6.44 4.38 5.57
C PRO A 146 5.95 3.04 6.09
N MET A 147 5.67 2.06 5.20
CA MET A 147 5.24 0.72 5.65
C MET A 147 6.32 0.02 6.48
N ASN A 148 7.59 0.09 6.08
CA ASN A 148 8.68 -0.48 6.87
C ASN A 148 8.84 0.21 8.24
N ALA A 149 8.69 1.54 8.28
CA ALA A 149 8.76 2.30 9.52
C ALA A 149 7.65 1.90 10.49
N VAL A 150 6.41 1.77 9.99
CA VAL A 150 5.26 1.31 10.77
C VAL A 150 5.47 -0.10 11.28
N LEU A 151 5.88 -1.04 10.42
CA LEU A 151 6.12 -2.44 10.82
C LEU A 151 7.15 -2.50 11.96
N ALA A 152 8.27 -1.79 11.82
CA ALA A 152 9.29 -1.74 12.86
C ALA A 152 8.76 -1.10 14.16
N ALA A 153 7.92 -0.07 14.08
CA ALA A 153 7.33 0.58 15.25
C ALA A 153 6.33 -0.34 15.98
N VAL A 154 5.46 -1.03 15.24
CA VAL A 154 4.53 -2.00 15.82
C VAL A 154 5.28 -3.18 16.45
N GLU A 155 6.33 -3.69 15.80
CA GLU A 155 7.17 -4.76 16.36
C GLU A 155 7.85 -4.35 17.66
N ARG A 156 8.41 -3.12 17.73
CA ARG A 156 8.96 -2.57 18.98
C ARG A 156 7.89 -2.42 20.06
N ALA A 157 6.69 -1.96 19.70
CA ALA A 157 5.59 -1.82 20.63
C ALA A 157 5.09 -3.17 21.18
N ILE A 158 5.25 -4.25 20.41
CA ILE A 158 4.93 -5.62 20.84
C ILE A 158 6.03 -6.19 21.74
N ALA A 159 7.30 -5.93 21.41
CA ALA A 159 8.46 -6.47 22.14
C ALA A 159 8.83 -5.69 23.41
N GLY A 160 8.44 -4.41 23.49
CA GLY A 160 8.71 -3.55 24.64
C GLY A 160 7.94 -3.98 25.89
N PRO A 161 8.42 -3.61 27.10
CA PRO A 161 7.69 -3.88 28.33
C PRO A 161 6.32 -3.22 28.26
N SER A 162 5.25 -4.00 28.48
CA SER A 162 3.90 -3.46 28.62
C SER A 162 3.92 -2.53 29.83
N LEU A 163 3.85 -1.21 29.60
CA LEU A 163 3.70 -0.25 30.69
C LEU A 163 2.38 -0.58 31.40
N ALA A 164 2.52 -1.10 32.62
CA ALA A 164 1.45 -1.50 33.52
C ALA A 164 0.71 -0.27 34.06
#